data_AF-A0A1Q5DRB2-F1
#
_entry.id   AF-A0A1Q5DRB2-F1
#
_cell.length_a   1.000
_cell.length_b   1.000
_cell.length_c   1.000
_cell.angle_alpha   90.00
_cell.angle_beta   90.00
_cell.angle_gamma   90.00
#
_symmetry.space_group_name_H-M   'P 1'
#
loop_
_entity.id
_entity.type
_entity.pdbx_description
1 polymer ?
#
loop_
_entity_poly.entity_id
_entity_poly.type
_entity_poly.pdbx_seq_one_letter_code
_entity_poly.pdbx_strand_id
1 'polypeptide(L)'
;MATSQAPGEGPVRPVSVSLHEGTIAALKARTGKRGMSAYVETLIQRQLERDRLRELIEDAETEHGPVDQAAVDAKRAILRGDAA
;
A
#
# COMPACT_ATOMS: atom_id res chain seq x y z
N MET A 1 -24.71 6.24 0.40
CA MET A 1 -23.31 6.26 -0.10
C MET A 1 -22.44 6.65 1.07
N ALA A 2 -21.82 5.70 1.76
CA ALA A 2 -20.89 6.04 2.83
C ALA A 2 -19.65 6.66 2.16
N THR A 3 -19.39 7.94 2.43
CA THR A 3 -18.13 8.57 2.06
C THR A 3 -17.04 7.96 2.95
N SER A 4 -16.49 6.82 2.54
CA SER A 4 -15.30 6.27 3.19
C SER A 4 -14.14 7.19 2.84
N GLN A 5 -13.68 7.98 3.81
CA GLN A 5 -12.47 8.77 3.62
C GLN A 5 -11.32 7.83 3.28
N ALA A 6 -10.60 8.12 2.20
CA ALA A 6 -9.41 7.37 1.86
C ALA A 6 -8.31 7.62 2.91
N PRO A 7 -7.36 6.69 3.10
CA PRO A 7 -6.21 6.93 3.97
C PRO A 7 -5.53 8.27 3.64
N GLY A 8 -5.37 9.13 4.64
CA GLY A 8 -4.78 10.47 4.49
C GLY A 8 -5.76 11.61 4.24
N GLU A 9 -7.06 11.34 4.08
CA GLU A 9 -8.08 12.38 3.95
C GLU A 9 -8.59 12.87 5.32
N GLY A 10 -8.85 14.18 5.41
CA GLY A 10 -9.44 14.80 6.59
C GLY A 10 -8.43 15.38 7.60
N PRO A 11 -8.92 15.92 8.73
CA PRO A 11 -8.06 16.54 9.74
C PRO A 11 -7.24 15.48 10.49
N VAL A 12 -5.97 15.79 10.75
CA VAL A 12 -5.09 14.95 11.57
C VAL A 12 -5.60 14.92 13.00
N ARG A 13 -5.74 13.71 13.57
CA ARG A 13 -6.07 13.50 14.98
C ARG A 13 -4.95 12.69 15.66
N PRO A 14 -4.47 13.09 16.85
CA PRO A 14 -3.45 12.35 17.55
C PRO A 14 -4.01 11.00 18.03
N VAL A 15 -3.25 9.94 17.79
CA VAL A 15 -3.54 8.58 18.27
C VAL A 15 -2.32 8.07 19.03
N SER A 16 -2.54 7.48 20.20
CA SER A 16 -1.47 6.88 21.00
C SER A 16 -1.36 5.40 20.69
N VAL A 17 -0.13 4.93 20.44
CA VAL A 17 0.19 3.52 20.17
C VAL A 17 1.44 3.12 20.93
N SER A 18 1.49 1.87 21.38
CA SER A 18 2.67 1.29 22.01
C SER A 18 3.62 0.74 20.96
N LEU A 19 4.90 1.07 21.07
CA LEU A 19 5.97 0.58 20.20
C LEU A 19 7.16 0.16 21.06
N HIS A 20 7.92 -0.82 20.58
CA HIS A 20 9.20 -1.16 21.20
C HIS A 20 10.16 0.04 21.17
N GLU A 21 10.95 0.21 22.24
CA GLU A 21 11.91 1.31 22.36
C GLU A 21 12.90 1.33 21.18
N GLY A 22 13.38 0.16 20.75
CA GLY A 22 14.26 0.04 19.57
C GLY A 22 13.61 0.56 18.29
N THR A 23 12.31 0.33 18.09
CA THR A 23 11.56 0.87 16.95
C THR A 23 11.47 2.39 17.02
N ILE A 24 11.21 2.95 18.19
CA ILE A 24 11.17 4.40 18.41
C ILE A 24 12.54 5.01 18.12
N ALA A 25 13.63 4.40 18.60
CA ALA A 25 14.99 4.85 18.35
C ALA A 25 15.34 4.85 16.86
N ALA A 26 15.02 3.77 16.14
CA ALA A 26 15.24 3.67 14.70
C ALA A 26 14.44 4.72 13.92
N LEU A 27 13.17 4.94 14.28
CA LEU A 27 12.33 5.98 13.67
C LEU A 27 12.90 7.38 13.91
N LYS A 28 13.34 7.69 15.13
CA LYS A 28 13.97 8.98 15.46
C LYS A 28 15.27 9.19 14.68
N ALA A 29 16.12 8.16 14.59
CA ALA A 29 17.37 8.22 13.83
C ALA A 29 17.11 8.50 12.34
N ARG A 30 16.05 7.91 11.76
CA ARG A 30 15.69 8.09 10.35
C ARG A 30 15.00 9.42 10.04
N THR A 31 14.15 9.91 10.94
CA THR A 31 13.22 11.04 10.66
C THR A 31 13.60 12.35 11.35
N GLY A 32 14.53 12.31 12.30
CA GLY A 32 14.93 13.47 13.11
C GLY A 32 13.82 13.95 14.06
N LYS A 33 13.95 15.19 14.55
CA LYS A 33 13.10 15.72 15.65
C LYS A 33 11.64 16.01 15.26
N ARG A 34 11.33 16.22 13.97
CA ARG A 34 10.00 16.70 13.53
C ARG A 34 9.35 15.86 12.42
N GLY A 35 10.00 14.78 11.96
CA GLY A 35 9.52 13.97 10.83
C GLY A 35 8.78 12.70 11.20
N MET A 36 8.78 12.29 12.48
CA MET A 36 8.33 10.95 12.88
C MET A 36 6.85 10.71 12.57
N SER A 37 5.94 11.61 12.94
CA SER A 37 4.50 11.42 12.74
C SER A 37 4.14 11.36 11.25
N ALA A 38 4.65 12.28 10.43
CA ALA A 38 4.39 12.29 8.98
C ALA A 38 4.97 11.04 8.28
N TYR A 39 6.13 10.58 8.73
CA TYR A 39 6.75 9.37 8.22
C TYR A 39 5.95 8.13 8.58
N VAL A 40 5.52 8.00 9.83
CA VAL A 40 4.67 6.88 10.29
C VAL A 40 3.32 6.88 9.57
N GLU A 41 2.68 8.05 9.42
CA GLU A 41 1.44 8.20 8.67
C GLU A 41 1.59 7.69 7.23
N THR A 42 2.67 8.09 6.54
CA THR A 42 2.96 7.63 5.17
C THR A 42 3.16 6.12 5.11
N LEU A 43 3.84 5.53 6.11
CA LEU A 43 4.01 4.08 6.17
C LEU A 43 2.69 3.34 6.37
N ILE A 44 1.82 3.85 7.26
CA ILE A 44 0.51 3.27 7.53
C ILE A 44 -0.37 3.34 6.29
N GLN A 45 -0.44 4.49 5.61
CA GLN A 45 -1.21 4.65 4.38
C GLN A 45 -0.77 3.65 3.30
N ARG A 46 0.54 3.50 3.09
CA ARG A 46 1.08 2.52 2.14
C ARG A 46 0.75 1.08 2.52
N GLN A 47 0.74 0.76 3.81
CA GLN A 47 0.40 -0.59 4.26
C GLN A 47 -1.08 -0.87 4.00
N LEU A 48 -1.98 0.05 4.36
CA LEU A 48 -3.42 -0.08 4.11
C LEU A 48 -3.73 -0.19 2.61
N GLU A 49 -3.04 0.59 1.78
CA GLU A 49 -3.18 0.51 0.33
C GLU A 49 -2.76 -0.86 -0.20
N ARG A 50 -1.63 -1.41 0.28
CA ARG A 50 -1.15 -2.74 -0.11
C ARG A 50 -2.09 -3.86 0.33
N ASP A 51 -2.65 -3.75 1.53
CA ASP A 51 -3.59 -4.74 2.05
C ASP A 51 -4.88 -4.73 1.22
N ARG A 52 -5.41 -3.54 0.89
CA ARG A 52 -6.54 -3.40 -0.02
C ARG A 52 -6.25 -3.93 -1.42
N LEU A 53 -5.06 -3.68 -1.96
CA LEU A 53 -4.66 -4.23 -3.26
C LEU A 53 -4.61 -5.77 -3.23
N ARG A 54 -4.17 -6.36 -2.12
CA ARG A 54 -4.18 -7.81 -1.95
C ARG A 54 -5.60 -8.36 -1.93
N GLU A 55 -6.51 -7.75 -1.16
CA GLU A 55 -7.92 -8.13 -1.13
C GLU A 55 -8.55 -8.11 -2.54
N LEU A 56 -8.30 -7.05 -3.31
CA LEU A 56 -8.79 -6.95 -4.69
C LEU A 56 -8.22 -8.02 -5.62
N ILE A 57 -6.96 -8.42 -5.43
CA ILE A 57 -6.35 -9.51 -6.20
C ILE A 57 -7.00 -10.84 -5.81
N GLU A 58 -7.16 -11.12 -4.52
CA GLU A 58 -7.77 -12.34 -4.01
C GLU A 58 -9.22 -12.50 -4.50
N ASP A 59 -9.99 -11.41 -4.51
CA ASP A 59 -11.35 -11.39 -5.06
C ASP A 59 -11.35 -11.71 -6.57
N ALA A 60 -10.46 -11.09 -7.34
CA ALA A 60 -10.36 -11.31 -8.79
C ALA A 60 -9.90 -12.73 -9.13
N GLU A 61 -8.95 -13.29 -8.37
CA GLU A 61 -8.48 -14.67 -8.55
C GLU A 61 -9.56 -15.69 -8.15
N THR A 62 -10.38 -15.37 -7.15
CA THR A 62 -11.54 -16.19 -6.78
C THR A 62 -12.58 -16.25 -7.90
N GLU A 63 -12.81 -15.13 -8.59
CA GLU A 63 -13.80 -15.05 -9.68
C GLU A 63 -13.27 -15.65 -10.99
N HIS A 64 -12.00 -15.43 -11.33
CA HIS A 64 -11.46 -15.71 -12.66
C HIS A 64 -10.38 -16.79 -12.69
N GLY A 65 -9.93 -17.28 -11.53
CA GLY A 65 -8.75 -18.11 -11.39
C GLY A 65 -7.44 -17.29 -11.34
N PRO A 66 -6.31 -17.93 -11.02
CA PRO A 66 -5.01 -17.26 -10.92
C PRO A 66 -4.58 -16.67 -12.27
N VAL A 67 -3.80 -15.60 -12.22
CA VAL A 67 -3.29 -14.94 -13.43
C VAL A 67 -2.32 -15.84 -14.19
N ASP A 68 -2.62 -16.14 -15.46
CA ASP A 68 -1.68 -16.79 -16.38
C ASP A 68 -0.64 -15.79 -16.88
N GLN A 69 0.58 -15.88 -16.34
CA GLN A 69 1.68 -14.98 -16.66
C GLN A 69 2.11 -15.09 -18.14
N ALA A 70 2.01 -16.27 -18.76
CA ALA A 70 2.35 -16.45 -20.17
C ALA A 70 1.36 -15.72 -21.09
N ALA A 71 0.06 -15.81 -20.78
CA ALA A 71 -0.97 -15.06 -21.48
C ALA A 71 -0.80 -13.54 -21.30
N VAL A 72 -0.42 -13.08 -20.11
CA VAL A 72 -0.12 -11.67 -19.84
C VAL A 72 1.08 -11.19 -20.66
N ASP A 73 2.16 -11.96 -20.72
CA ASP A 73 3.37 -11.58 -21.46
C ASP A 73 3.15 -11.58 -22.96
N ALA A 74 2.38 -12.55 -23.50
CA ALA A 74 1.94 -12.54 -24.89
C ALA A 74 1.15 -11.26 -25.22
N LYS A 75 0.21 -10.85 -24.36
CA LYS A 75 -0.53 -9.59 -24.54
C LYS A 75 0.36 -8.36 -24.44
N ARG A 76 1.35 -8.34 -23.52
CA ARG A 76 2.32 -7.23 -23.42
C ARG A 76 3.16 -7.11 -24.68
N ALA A 77 3.61 -8.22 -25.27
CA ALA A 77 4.38 -8.20 -26.51
C ALA A 77 3.58 -7.59 -27.66
N ILE A 78 2.29 -7.91 -27.77
CA ILE A 78 1.37 -7.28 -28.74
C ILE A 78 1.27 -5.77 -28.49
N LEU A 79 1.05 -5.35 -27.24
CA LEU A 79 0.89 -3.93 -26.90
C LEU A 79 2.16 -3.09 -27.13
N ARG A 80 3.34 -3.70 -27.03
CA ARG A 80 4.63 -3.03 -27.30
C ARG A 80 5.03 -3.05 -28.78
N GLY A 81 4.35 -3.86 -29.61
CA GLY A 81 4.74 -4.09 -31.00
C GLY A 81 5.90 -5.08 -31.17
N ASP A 82 6.24 -5.83 -30.12
CA ASP A 82 7.29 -6.86 -30.11
C ASP A 82 6.78 -8.19 -30.69
N ALA A 83 5.47 -8.39 -30.71
CA ALA A 83 4.84 -9.53 -31.36
C ALA A 83 4.76 -9.27 -32.87
N ALA A 84 5.68 -9.87 -33.63
CA ALA A 84 5.67 -9.96 -35.09
C ALA A 84 4.69 -11.04 -35.58
#